data_AF-A0A7K4AJE6-F1
#
_entry.id   AF-A0A7K4AJE6-F1
#
_cell.length_a   1.000
_cell.length_b   1.000
_cell.length_c   1.000
_cell.angle_alpha   90.00
_cell.angle_beta   90.00
_cell.angle_gamma   90.00
#
_symmetry.space_group_name_H-M   'P 1'
#
loop_
_entity.id
_entity.type
_entity.pdbx_description
1 polymer ?
#
loop_
_entity_poly.entity_id
_entity_poly.type
_entity_poly.pdbx_seq_one_letter_code
_entity_poly.pdbx_strand_id
1 'polypeptide(L)'
;MVKFEGIISELKRRGVVVLTHRPTRWGYVVDAVIPSAKIVILKVPDITKQIKVAMSQFRDLINRLEDDGYQVEVIPRNRMSPEEIRAFCDRIATEPSLASA
;
A
#
# COMPACT_ATOMS: atom_id res chain seq x y z
N MET A 1 8.39 0.19 13.06
CA MET A 1 7.19 -0.65 12.88
C MET A 1 5.88 0.11 13.11
N VAL A 2 5.84 1.09 14.02
CA VAL A 2 4.65 1.90 14.39
C VAL A 2 3.89 2.56 13.22
N LYS A 3 4.55 3.00 12.14
CA LYS A 3 3.87 3.76 11.07
C LYS A 3 2.88 2.94 10.23
N PHE A 4 3.21 1.69 9.90
CA PHE A 4 2.33 0.83 9.11
C PHE A 4 1.07 0.53 9.92
N GLU A 5 1.24 0.14 11.19
CA GLU A 5 0.12 -0.08 12.11
C GLU A 5 -0.70 1.20 12.32
N GLY A 6 -0.06 2.37 12.39
CA GLY A 6 -0.74 3.67 12.44
C GLY A 6 -1.63 3.93 11.23
N ILE A 7 -1.14 3.65 10.02
CA ILE A 7 -1.92 3.75 8.78
C ILE A 7 -3.11 2.76 8.80
N ILE A 8 -2.87 1.50 9.15
CA ILE A 8 -3.93 0.48 9.21
C ILE A 8 -4.99 0.85 10.26
N SER A 9 -4.57 1.34 11.43
CA SER A 9 -5.47 1.76 12.51
C SER A 9 -6.30 2.97 12.09
N GLU A 10 -5.69 3.94 11.41
CA GLU A 10 -6.36 5.15 10.93
C GLU A 10 -7.39 4.82 9.83
N LEU A 11 -7.05 3.94 8.89
CA LEU A 11 -7.98 3.46 7.86
C LEU A 11 -9.15 2.69 8.47
N LYS A 12 -8.89 1.78 9.41
CA LYS A 12 -9.95 1.05 10.14
C LYS A 12 -10.85 1.99 10.93
N ARG A 13 -10.29 3.01 11.58
CA ARG A 13 -11.05 4.05 12.30
C ARG A 13 -12.00 4.81 11.37
N ARG A 14 -11.63 4.99 10.10
CA ARG A 14 -12.46 5.59 9.04
C ARG A 14 -13.47 4.62 8.41
N GLY A 15 -13.56 3.37 8.90
CA GLY A 15 -14.46 2.35 8.36
C GLY A 15 -13.94 1.66 7.08
N VAL A 16 -12.69 1.90 6.69
CA VAL A 16 -12.09 1.27 5.52
C VAL A 16 -11.66 -0.16 5.86
N VAL A 17 -12.13 -1.13 5.07
CA VAL A 17 -11.72 -2.53 5.19
C VAL A 17 -10.32 -2.70 4.62
N VAL A 18 -9.36 -3.09 5.46
CA VAL A 18 -7.98 -3.34 5.06
C VAL A 18 -7.59 -4.78 5.37
N LEU A 19 -7.10 -5.51 4.35
CA LEU A 19 -6.59 -6.87 4.49
C LEU A 19 -5.06 -6.83 4.44
N THR A 20 -4.39 -7.27 5.49
CA THR A 20 -2.92 -7.26 5.57
C THR A 20 -2.31 -8.59 5.10
N HIS A 21 -1.05 -8.53 4.63
CA HIS A 21 -0.22 -9.68 4.27
C HIS A 21 -0.91 -10.66 3.30
N ARG A 22 -1.44 -10.14 2.18
CA ARG A 22 -2.19 -10.95 1.22
C ARG A 22 -1.25 -11.52 0.15
N PRO A 23 -1.26 -12.85 -0.07
CA PRO A 23 -0.51 -13.41 -1.18
C PRO A 23 -1.16 -13.01 -2.51
N THR A 24 -0.32 -12.79 -3.52
CA THR A 24 -0.74 -12.56 -4.90
C THR A 24 -0.57 -13.84 -5.71
N ARG A 25 -1.29 -13.92 -6.84
CA ARG A 25 -1.16 -15.03 -7.81
C ARG A 25 0.23 -15.16 -8.44
N TRP A 26 1.06 -14.13 -8.30
CA TRP A 26 2.42 -14.08 -8.85
C TRP A 26 3.50 -14.48 -7.82
N GLY A 27 3.09 -14.99 -6.65
CA GLY A 27 4.02 -15.45 -5.61
C GLY A 27 4.59 -14.33 -4.74
N TYR A 28 4.05 -13.11 -4.81
CA TYR A 28 4.40 -12.01 -3.91
C TYR A 28 3.42 -11.91 -2.74
N VAL A 29 3.83 -11.25 -1.67
CA VAL A 29 2.92 -10.89 -0.56
C VAL A 29 2.86 -9.38 -0.49
N VAL A 30 1.66 -8.82 -0.61
CA VAL A 30 1.44 -7.38 -0.45
C VAL A 30 1.24 -7.06 1.03
N ASP A 31 1.68 -5.88 1.46
CA ASP A 31 1.62 -5.52 2.88
C ASP A 31 0.18 -5.25 3.33
N ALA A 32 -0.59 -4.48 2.56
CA ALA A 32 -2.01 -4.29 2.77
C ALA A 32 -2.78 -4.08 1.47
N VAL A 33 -4.06 -4.45 1.49
CA VAL A 33 -5.00 -4.27 0.38
C VAL A 33 -6.29 -3.64 0.89
N ILE A 34 -6.82 -2.71 0.11
CA ILE A 34 -8.13 -2.10 0.29
C ILE A 34 -8.98 -2.54 -0.90
N PRO A 35 -9.71 -3.66 -0.77
CA PRO A 35 -10.37 -4.28 -1.92
C PRO A 35 -11.46 -3.39 -2.52
N SER A 36 -12.15 -2.59 -1.70
CA SER A 36 -13.23 -1.70 -2.15
C SER A 36 -12.77 -0.60 -3.10
N ALA A 37 -11.51 -0.16 -2.99
CA ALA A 37 -10.95 0.91 -3.81
C ALA A 37 -9.91 0.39 -4.82
N LYS A 38 -9.67 -0.94 -4.86
CA LYS A 38 -8.54 -1.55 -5.58
C LYS A 38 -7.20 -0.87 -5.27
N ILE A 39 -6.99 -0.47 -4.01
CA ILE A 39 -5.71 0.13 -3.58
C ILE A 39 -4.88 -0.95 -2.88
N VAL A 40 -3.60 -1.05 -3.24
CA VAL A 40 -2.60 -1.85 -2.55
C VAL A 40 -1.60 -0.91 -1.88
N ILE A 41 -1.29 -1.18 -0.61
CA ILE A 41 -0.28 -0.45 0.14
C ILE A 41 0.96 -1.33 0.26
N LEU A 42 2.11 -0.82 -0.17
CA LEU A 42 3.40 -1.52 -0.10
C LEU A 42 4.41 -0.74 0.74
N LYS A 43 5.22 -1.44 1.53
CA LYS A 43 6.40 -0.86 2.18
C LYS A 43 7.59 -0.95 1.23
N VAL A 44 8.40 0.12 1.19
CA VAL A 44 9.70 0.06 0.51
C VAL A 44 10.52 -1.09 1.13
N PRO A 45 11.05 -2.02 0.32
CA PRO A 45 11.81 -3.16 0.83
C PRO A 45 13.09 -2.68 1.54
N ASP A 46 13.56 -3.44 2.53
CA ASP A 46 14.82 -3.09 3.20
C ASP A 46 16.00 -3.40 2.28
N ILE A 47 16.69 -2.35 1.88
CA ILE A 47 17.64 -2.38 0.77
C ILE A 47 19.08 -2.65 1.24
N THR A 48 19.30 -3.05 2.50
CA THR A 48 20.64 -3.11 3.10
C THR A 48 21.54 -4.21 2.56
N LYS A 49 21.02 -5.23 1.88
CA LYS A 49 21.83 -6.39 1.43
C LYS A 49 21.74 -6.75 -0.06
N GLN A 50 20.64 -6.45 -0.77
CA GLN A 50 20.46 -6.86 -2.18
C GLN A 50 19.65 -5.84 -3.00
N ILE A 51 20.25 -4.66 -3.25
CA ILE A 51 19.56 -3.50 -3.83
C ILE A 51 18.93 -3.77 -5.19
N LYS A 52 19.68 -4.37 -6.12
CA LYS A 52 19.22 -4.51 -7.51
C LYS A 52 18.07 -5.52 -7.65
N VAL A 53 18.16 -6.67 -6.98
CA VAL A 53 17.16 -7.74 -7.09
C VAL A 53 15.87 -7.34 -6.38
N ALA A 54 15.96 -6.84 -5.14
CA ALA A 54 14.79 -6.44 -4.36
C ALA A 54 14.03 -5.28 -5.04
N MET A 55 14.73 -4.30 -5.60
CA MET A 55 14.09 -3.21 -6.34
C MET A 55 13.49 -3.65 -7.67
N SER A 56 14.13 -4.59 -8.38
CA SER A 56 13.58 -5.14 -9.63
C SER A 56 12.29 -5.93 -9.36
N GLN A 57 12.28 -6.77 -8.33
CA GLN A 57 11.09 -7.50 -7.91
C GLN A 57 9.98 -6.57 -7.40
N PHE A 58 10.35 -5.53 -6.66
CA PHE A 58 9.39 -4.53 -6.18
C PHE A 58 8.74 -3.77 -7.35
N ARG A 59 9.54 -3.38 -8.35
CA ARG A 59 9.03 -2.73 -9.56
C ARG A 59 8.16 -3.68 -10.40
N ASP A 60 8.57 -4.95 -10.54
CA ASP A 60 7.75 -5.95 -11.23
C ASP A 60 6.40 -6.11 -10.56
N LEU A 61 6.36 -6.23 -9.22
CA LEU A 61 5.13 -6.30 -8.45
C LEU A 61 4.23 -5.08 -8.67
N ILE A 62 4.79 -3.86 -8.64
CA ILE A 62 4.02 -2.63 -8.90
C ILE A 62 3.39 -2.70 -10.30
N ASN A 63 4.20 -2.97 -11.33
CA ASN A 63 3.71 -3.06 -12.70
C ASN A 63 2.59 -4.10 -12.84
N ARG A 64 2.71 -5.26 -12.18
CA ARG A 64 1.69 -6.32 -12.20
C ARG A 64 0.39 -5.90 -11.53
N LEU A 65 0.49 -5.16 -10.42
CA LEU A 65 -0.68 -4.65 -9.70
C LEU A 65 -1.40 -3.58 -10.52
N GLU A 66 -0.66 -2.65 -11.12
CA GLU A 66 -1.20 -1.61 -11.99
C GLU A 66 -1.85 -2.19 -13.25
N ASP A 67 -1.22 -3.19 -13.88
CA ASP A 67 -1.78 -3.94 -15.02
C ASP A 67 -3.12 -4.61 -14.69
N ASP A 68 -3.27 -5.09 -13.45
CA ASP A 68 -4.51 -5.69 -12.94
C ASP A 68 -5.54 -4.64 -12.45
N GLY A 69 -5.23 -3.35 -12.64
CA GLY A 69 -6.10 -2.22 -12.31
C GLY A 69 -6.11 -1.85 -10.83
N TYR A 70 -5.07 -2.22 -10.08
CA TYR A 70 -4.87 -1.74 -8.72
C TYR A 70 -4.02 -0.47 -8.71
N GLN A 71 -4.41 0.47 -7.86
CA GLN A 71 -3.54 1.59 -7.51
C GLN A 71 -2.56 1.18 -6.41
N VAL A 72 -1.29 1.54 -6.55
CA VAL A 72 -0.25 1.14 -5.61
C VAL A 72 0.28 2.34 -4.82
N GLU A 73 -0.04 2.38 -3.54
CA GLU A 73 0.45 3.39 -2.60
C GLU A 73 1.68 2.89 -1.84
N VAL A 74 2.82 3.55 -2.03
CA VAL A 74 4.09 3.16 -1.39
C VAL A 74 4.32 3.96 -0.13
N ILE A 75 4.54 3.27 0.99
CA ILE A 75 4.92 3.91 2.25
C ILE A 75 6.42 4.24 2.19
N PRO A 76 6.81 5.52 2.15
CA PRO A 76 8.22 5.93 2.15
C PRO A 76 8.97 5.34 3.34
N ARG A 77 10.27 5.08 3.15
CA ARG A 77 11.12 4.48 4.17
C ARG A 77 11.30 5.38 5.40
N ASN A 78 11.27 6.70 5.20
CA ASN A 78 11.45 7.70 6.26
C ASN A 78 10.35 7.61 7.34
N ARG A 79 10.63 8.25 8.48
CA ARG A 79 9.60 8.44 9.51
C ARG A 79 8.50 9.32 8.95
N MET A 80 7.25 8.94 9.21
CA MET A 80 6.09 9.80 8.99
C MET A 80 5.61 10.31 10.35
N SER A 81 5.33 11.59 10.42
CA SER A 81 4.58 12.18 11.53
C SER A 81 3.11 11.74 11.50
N PRO A 82 2.37 11.84 12.62
CA PRO A 82 0.94 11.52 12.67
C PRO A 82 0.12 12.29 11.64
N GLU A 83 0.50 13.54 11.35
CA GLU A 83 -0.12 14.38 10.32
C GLU A 83 0.10 13.83 8.91
N GLU A 84 1.31 13.35 8.61
CA GLU A 84 1.62 12.70 7.33
C GLU A 84 0.87 11.38 7.17
N ILE A 85 0.72 10.60 8.26
CA ILE A 85 -0.11 9.39 8.27
C ILE A 85 -1.57 9.74 7.95
N ARG A 86 -2.09 10.81 8.57
CA ARG A 86 -3.46 11.29 8.31
C ARG A 86 -3.63 11.73 6.87
N ALA A 87 -2.71 12.51 6.33
CA ALA A 87 -2.75 12.97 4.93
C ALA A 87 -2.61 11.81 3.93
N PHE A 88 -1.80 10.80 4.24
CA PHE A 88 -1.70 9.57 3.46
C PHE A 88 -3.04 8.81 3.45
N CYS A 89 -3.64 8.60 4.62
CA CYS A 89 -4.95 7.97 4.72
C CYS A 89 -6.06 8.82 4.10
N ASP A 90 -5.88 10.15 4.10
CA ASP A 90 -6.82 11.07 3.47
C ASP A 90 -6.87 10.89 1.97
N ARG A 91 -5.71 10.82 1.30
CA ARG A 91 -5.63 10.52 -0.14
C ARG A 91 -6.33 9.21 -0.49
N ILE A 92 -6.06 8.17 0.29
CA ILE A 92 -6.69 6.84 0.12
C ILE A 92 -8.21 6.88 0.34
N ALA A 93 -8.69 7.70 1.28
CA ALA A 93 -10.11 7.82 1.61
C ALA A 93 -10.86 8.84 0.72
N THR A 94 -10.15 9.79 0.12
CA THR A 94 -10.73 10.83 -0.74
C THR A 94 -10.82 10.42 -2.18
N GLU A 95 -10.14 9.36 -2.63
CA GLU A 95 -10.47 8.71 -3.89
C GLU A 95 -11.84 8.06 -3.73
N PRO A 96 -12.91 8.74 -4.17
CA PRO A 96 -14.17 8.07 -4.29
C PRO A 96 -13.96 7.11 -5.45
N SER A 97 -14.85 6.15 -5.58
CA SER A 97 -15.01 5.47 -6.84
C SER A 97 -15.17 6.51 -7.96
N LEU A 98 -14.15 6.73 -8.80
CA LEU A 98 -14.31 7.24 -10.17
C LEU A 98 -14.88 6.13 -11.06
N ALA A 99 -15.95 5.50 -10.55
CA ALA A 99 -16.76 4.50 -11.22
C ALA A 99 -18.15 4.50 -10.57
N SER A 100 -18.75 5.68 -10.46
CA SER A 100 -20.19 5.83 -10.61
C SER A 100 -20.40 6.64 -11.89
N ALA A 101 -20.35 5.95 -13.02
CA ALA A 101 -20.82 6.41 -14.31
C ALA A 101 -21.30 5.20 -15.10
#